data_AF-A0AAU7CLF9-F1
#
_entry.id   AF-A0AAU7CLF9-F1
#
_cell.length_a   1.000
_cell.length_b   1.000
_cell.length_c   1.000
_cell.angle_alpha   90.00
_cell.angle_beta   90.00
_cell.angle_gamma   90.00
#
_symmetry.space_group_name_H-M   'P 1'
#
loop_
_entity.id
_entity.type
_entity.pdbx_description
1 polymer ?
#
loop_
_entity_poly.entity_id
_entity_poly.type
_entity_poly.pdbx_seq_one_letter_code
_entity_poly.pdbx_strand_id
1 'polypeptide(L)'
;MMIMRLRMFAASLVAAAAIGQAGCSIVAPRPVAENPLLVPSADYETVWKTTVAVLDEYFDIATENRLSHTIVTQPKSGATLLEPWNGDSVGFGERLESTMQTIRRFARATITQAPGGGYVVKIEVHKELEDLARPERSAAGRSVFNNDFPVNRSREIVGPVPVPNGWIRLNRDSKLEQVILQRIREALFL
;
A
#
# COMPACT_ATOMS: atom_id res chain seq x y z
N MET A 1 -55.98 -11.86 26.56
CA MET A 1 -54.71 -11.09 26.57
C MET A 1 -53.49 -11.97 26.23
N MET A 2 -53.58 -12.85 25.23
CA MET A 2 -52.48 -13.77 24.82
C MET A 2 -52.06 -13.55 23.36
N ILE A 3 -52.99 -13.11 22.51
CA ILE A 3 -52.79 -12.93 21.05
C ILE A 3 -51.94 -11.69 20.71
N MET A 4 -51.92 -10.68 21.59
CA MET A 4 -51.17 -9.43 21.34
C MET A 4 -49.65 -9.57 21.56
N ARG A 5 -49.21 -10.47 22.45
CA ARG A 5 -47.78 -10.70 22.73
C ARG A 5 -47.11 -11.51 21.62
N LEU A 6 -47.84 -12.42 20.98
CA LEU A 6 -47.31 -13.25 19.89
C LEU A 6 -47.05 -12.45 18.60
N ARG A 7 -47.87 -11.43 18.31
CA ARG A 7 -47.67 -10.52 17.17
C ARG A 7 -46.46 -9.59 17.35
N MET A 8 -46.16 -9.22 18.59
CA MET A 8 -45.01 -8.36 18.91
C MET A 8 -43.66 -9.09 18.73
N PHE A 9 -43.59 -10.38 19.08
CA PHE A 9 -42.39 -11.20 18.86
C PHE A 9 -42.15 -11.56 17.39
N ALA A 10 -43.22 -11.75 16.61
CA ALA A 10 -43.10 -12.00 15.17
C ALA A 10 -42.57 -10.76 14.42
N ALA A 11 -42.97 -9.56 14.83
CA ALA A 11 -42.49 -8.31 14.23
C ALA A 11 -41.00 -8.04 14.51
N SER A 12 -40.51 -8.38 15.71
CA SER A 12 -39.09 -8.23 16.06
C SER A 12 -38.17 -9.20 15.31
N LEU A 13 -38.65 -10.42 14.99
CA LEU A 13 -37.85 -11.41 14.27
C LEU A 13 -37.67 -11.04 12.78
N VAL A 14 -38.68 -10.40 12.17
CA VAL A 14 -38.61 -9.91 10.79
C VAL A 14 -37.72 -8.67 10.66
N ALA A 15 -37.71 -7.80 11.67
CA ALA A 15 -36.81 -6.63 11.69
C ALA A 15 -35.33 -7.02 11.86
N ALA A 16 -35.03 -8.06 12.65
CA ALA A 16 -33.66 -8.57 12.81
C ALA A 16 -33.12 -9.27 11.55
N ALA A 17 -34.00 -9.92 10.77
CA ALA A 17 -33.62 -10.57 9.52
C ALA A 17 -33.33 -9.56 8.37
N ALA A 18 -33.95 -8.38 8.40
CA ALA A 18 -33.74 -7.33 7.40
C ALA A 18 -32.39 -6.60 7.58
N ILE A 19 -31.87 -6.50 8.80
CA ILE A 19 -30.59 -5.83 9.10
C ILE A 19 -29.40 -6.75 8.78
N GLY A 20 -29.57 -8.07 8.83
CA GLY A 20 -28.51 -9.04 8.54
C GLY A 20 -28.13 -9.19 7.06
N GLN A 21 -28.99 -8.76 6.12
CA GLN A 21 -28.77 -8.91 4.68
C GLN A 21 -28.10 -7.69 4.02
N ALA A 22 -28.06 -6.53 4.69
CA ALA A 22 -27.45 -5.31 4.14
C ALA A 22 -25.93 -5.25 4.32
N GLY A 23 -25.33 -6.16 5.11
CA GLY A 23 -23.89 -6.15 5.40
C GLY A 23 -23.00 -6.71 4.29
N CYS A 24 -23.53 -7.58 3.41
CA CYS A 24 -22.71 -8.31 2.43
C CYS A 24 -22.55 -7.59 1.07
N SER A 25 -23.19 -6.45 0.83
CA SER A 25 -23.05 -5.73 -0.45
C SER A 25 -22.01 -4.60 -0.42
N ILE A 26 -21.41 -4.30 0.75
CA ILE A 26 -20.47 -3.17 0.90
C ILE A 26 -19.08 -3.51 0.35
N VAL A 27 -18.76 -4.79 0.14
CA VAL A 27 -17.50 -5.25 -0.43
C VAL A 27 -17.76 -5.95 -1.76
N ALA A 28 -18.25 -5.21 -2.76
CA ALA A 28 -18.10 -5.67 -4.12
C ALA A 28 -16.60 -5.69 -4.45
N PRO A 29 -15.99 -6.84 -4.79
CA PRO A 29 -14.61 -6.88 -5.21
C PRO A 29 -14.46 -5.99 -6.45
N ARG A 30 -13.57 -4.99 -6.38
CA ARG A 30 -13.30 -4.14 -7.55
C ARG A 30 -12.83 -5.03 -8.72
N PRO A 31 -13.30 -4.79 -9.95
CA PRO A 31 -12.91 -5.60 -11.09
C PRO A 31 -11.40 -5.55 -11.27
N VAL A 32 -10.74 -6.71 -11.28
CA VAL A 32 -9.30 -6.82 -11.48
C VAL A 32 -8.97 -6.21 -12.84
N ALA A 33 -8.07 -5.22 -12.86
CA ALA A 33 -7.57 -4.63 -14.08
C ALA A 33 -6.46 -5.51 -14.65
N GLU A 34 -6.46 -5.72 -15.96
CA GLU A 34 -5.38 -6.43 -16.62
C GLU A 34 -4.08 -5.61 -16.49
N ASN A 35 -2.98 -6.28 -16.11
CA ASN A 35 -1.64 -5.71 -16.11
C ASN A 35 -0.83 -6.48 -17.15
N PRO A 36 -0.50 -5.89 -18.31
CA PRO A 36 -0.62 -4.47 -18.68
C PRO A 36 -2.04 -4.02 -19.09
N LEU A 37 -2.40 -2.76 -18.81
CA LEU A 37 -3.71 -2.17 -19.13
C LEU A 37 -3.71 -1.59 -20.54
N LEU A 38 -4.64 -2.05 -21.39
CA LEU A 38 -4.87 -1.47 -22.72
C LEU A 38 -5.76 -0.23 -22.63
N VAL A 39 -5.28 0.89 -23.14
CA VAL A 39 -5.98 2.18 -23.21
C VAL A 39 -6.22 2.53 -24.68
N PRO A 40 -7.48 2.57 -25.16
CA PRO A 40 -7.82 2.95 -26.51
C PRO A 40 -7.81 4.49 -26.68
N SER A 41 -6.71 5.15 -26.29
CA SER A 41 -6.53 6.59 -26.47
C SER A 41 -5.66 6.88 -27.69
N ALA A 42 -5.99 7.93 -28.42
CA ALA A 42 -5.19 8.41 -29.55
C ALA A 42 -3.98 9.25 -29.11
N ASP A 43 -4.04 9.89 -27.94
CA ASP A 43 -3.01 10.83 -27.48
C ASP A 43 -2.13 10.23 -26.38
N TYR A 44 -0.82 10.16 -26.66
CA TYR A 44 0.20 9.73 -25.71
C TYR A 44 0.30 10.69 -24.51
N GLU A 45 0.20 12.00 -24.74
CA GLU A 45 0.44 13.00 -23.70
C GLU A 45 -0.63 12.93 -22.61
N THR A 46 -1.89 12.73 -23.01
CA THR A 46 -3.00 12.52 -22.09
C THR A 46 -2.79 11.28 -21.23
N VAL A 47 -2.38 10.15 -21.83
CA VAL A 47 -2.09 8.92 -21.07
C VAL A 47 -0.93 9.12 -20.11
N TRP A 48 0.13 9.80 -20.56
CA TRP A 48 1.29 10.10 -19.73
C TRP A 48 0.93 10.96 -18.53
N LYS A 49 0.31 12.13 -18.76
CA LYS A 49 -0.06 13.08 -17.70
C LYS A 49 -1.00 12.44 -16.68
N THR A 50 -1.97 11.66 -17.15
CA THR A 50 -2.90 10.96 -16.26
C THR A 50 -2.18 9.90 -15.43
N THR A 51 -1.25 9.15 -16.04
CA THR A 51 -0.45 8.16 -15.31
C THR A 51 0.42 8.82 -14.25
N VAL A 52 1.06 9.95 -14.57
CA VAL A 52 1.85 10.74 -13.60
C VAL A 52 0.95 11.24 -12.47
N ALA A 53 -0.18 11.87 -12.78
CA ALA A 53 -1.09 12.41 -11.77
C ALA A 53 -1.63 11.33 -10.81
N VAL A 54 -1.93 10.13 -11.32
CA VAL A 54 -2.36 9.01 -10.48
C VAL A 54 -1.21 8.47 -9.64
N LEU A 55 0.00 8.36 -10.18
CA LEU A 55 1.16 7.91 -9.39
C LEU A 55 1.51 8.87 -8.26
N ASP A 56 1.41 10.18 -8.52
CA ASP A 56 1.70 11.26 -7.57
C ASP A 56 0.74 11.26 -6.35
N GLU A 57 -0.47 10.69 -6.49
CA GLU A 57 -1.40 10.48 -5.37
C GLU A 57 -0.84 9.49 -4.32
N TYR A 58 0.02 8.54 -4.72
CA TYR A 58 0.56 7.50 -3.85
C TYR A 58 2.04 7.74 -3.50
N PHE A 59 2.85 8.13 -4.48
CA PHE A 59 4.30 8.23 -4.40
C PHE A 59 4.80 9.47 -5.12
N ASP A 60 5.78 10.16 -4.53
CA ASP A 60 6.45 11.28 -5.19
C ASP A 60 7.20 10.81 -6.44
N ILE A 61 7.15 11.59 -7.52
CA ILE A 61 7.84 11.26 -8.76
C ILE A 61 9.36 11.49 -8.61
N ALA A 62 10.17 10.51 -9.03
CA ALA A 62 11.63 10.63 -9.03
C ALA A 62 12.16 11.04 -10.40
N THR A 63 11.77 10.28 -11.43
CA THR A 63 12.25 10.46 -12.80
C THR A 63 11.13 10.23 -13.79
N GLU A 64 10.92 11.20 -14.67
CA GLU A 64 10.09 11.05 -15.86
C GLU A 64 10.97 11.02 -17.09
N ASN A 65 11.02 9.88 -17.79
CA ASN A 65 11.76 9.78 -19.04
C ASN A 65 10.79 9.43 -20.18
N ARG A 66 10.45 10.46 -20.97
CA ARG A 66 9.58 10.33 -22.15
C ARG A 66 10.19 9.46 -23.24
N LEU A 67 11.52 9.47 -23.42
CA LEU A 67 12.19 8.72 -24.47
C LEU A 67 12.25 7.22 -24.15
N SER A 68 12.45 6.86 -22.88
CA SER A 68 12.41 5.47 -22.43
C SER A 68 10.99 5.00 -22.06
N HIS A 69 9.99 5.85 -22.28
CA HIS A 69 8.60 5.68 -21.87
C HIS A 69 8.42 5.14 -20.43
N THR A 70 9.28 5.56 -19.51
CA THR A 70 9.32 5.03 -18.15
C THR A 70 9.18 6.15 -17.14
N ILE A 71 8.31 5.93 -16.16
CA ILE A 71 8.13 6.79 -14.98
C ILE A 71 8.58 5.99 -13.76
N VAL A 72 9.46 6.58 -12.96
CA VAL A 72 9.94 5.97 -11.71
C VAL A 72 9.63 6.91 -10.57
N THR A 73 9.08 6.36 -9.50
CA THR A 73 8.74 7.09 -8.27
C THR A 73 9.83 6.94 -7.22
N GLN A 74 9.85 7.85 -6.25
CA GLN A 74 10.76 7.79 -5.12
C GLN A 74 10.34 6.65 -4.17
N PRO A 75 11.31 5.93 -3.58
CA PRO A 75 11.00 4.95 -2.57
C PRO A 75 10.36 5.60 -1.33
N LYS A 76 9.16 5.17 -0.97
CA LYS A 76 8.40 5.64 0.20
C LYS A 76 8.23 4.50 1.19
N SER A 77 8.39 4.79 2.48
CA SER A 77 8.10 3.80 3.54
C SER A 77 6.60 3.51 3.57
N GLY A 78 6.23 2.23 3.67
CA GLY A 78 4.84 1.81 3.62
C GLY A 78 4.06 2.19 4.88
N ALA A 79 2.80 2.55 4.69
CA ALA A 79 1.88 2.85 5.77
C ALA A 79 1.70 1.67 6.74
N THR A 80 1.73 2.00 8.02
CA THR A 80 1.45 1.07 9.11
C THR A 80 -0.04 0.86 9.31
N LEU A 81 -0.39 -0.01 10.26
CA LEU A 81 -1.78 -0.22 10.67
C LEU A 81 -2.41 1.04 11.31
N LEU A 82 -1.58 1.92 11.86
CA LEU A 82 -2.02 3.15 12.54
C LEU A 82 -2.16 4.35 11.61
N GLU A 83 -1.89 4.18 10.31
CA GLU A 83 -1.93 5.26 9.31
C GLU A 83 -2.99 4.96 8.22
N PRO A 84 -4.28 4.82 8.58
CA PRO A 84 -5.34 4.43 7.64
C PRO A 84 -5.54 5.42 6.49
N TRP A 85 -5.14 6.69 6.64
CA TRP A 85 -5.27 7.73 5.63
C TRP A 85 -4.25 7.62 4.49
N ASN A 86 -3.12 6.92 4.69
CA ASN A 86 -2.11 6.77 3.65
C ASN A 86 -2.42 5.56 2.77
N GLY A 87 -2.60 5.78 1.46
CA GLY A 87 -3.09 4.77 0.51
C GLY A 87 -2.02 3.85 -0.09
N ASP A 88 -0.75 3.98 0.30
CA ASP A 88 0.38 3.25 -0.29
C ASP A 88 0.43 1.74 0.01
N SER A 89 -0.40 1.25 0.94
CA SER A 89 -0.38 -0.13 1.42
C SER A 89 -1.80 -0.68 1.50
N VAL A 90 -2.10 -1.65 0.61
CA VAL A 90 -3.46 -2.13 0.38
C VAL A 90 -3.75 -3.38 1.21
N GLY A 91 -4.66 -3.21 2.18
CA GLY A 91 -5.19 -4.28 3.00
C GLY A 91 -4.45 -4.49 4.33
N PHE A 92 -5.08 -5.26 5.21
CA PHE A 92 -4.61 -5.48 6.58
C PHE A 92 -3.23 -6.16 6.63
N GLY A 93 -3.01 -7.18 5.80
CA GLY A 93 -1.74 -7.93 5.78
C GLY A 93 -0.54 -7.06 5.42
N GLU A 94 -0.64 -6.25 4.36
CA GLU A 94 0.45 -5.36 3.92
C GLU A 94 0.80 -4.31 4.97
N ARG A 95 -0.22 -3.79 5.66
CA ARG A 95 -0.05 -2.81 6.74
C ARG A 95 0.53 -3.43 8.01
N LEU A 96 0.09 -4.64 8.35
CA LEU A 96 0.63 -5.38 9.50
C LEU A 96 2.11 -5.69 9.26
N GLU A 97 2.46 -6.14 8.06
CA GLU A 97 3.85 -6.42 7.68
C GLU A 97 4.71 -5.14 7.76
N SER A 98 4.20 -4.02 7.22
CA SER A 98 4.89 -2.72 7.28
C SER A 98 4.95 -2.14 8.70
N THR A 99 4.11 -2.62 9.63
CA THR A 99 4.17 -2.27 11.06
C THR A 99 5.24 -3.08 11.79
N MET A 100 5.45 -4.33 11.38
CA MET A 100 6.40 -5.25 12.00
C MET A 100 7.83 -5.07 11.47
N GLN A 101 7.98 -4.64 10.21
CA GLN A 101 9.26 -4.48 9.55
C GLN A 101 9.26 -3.20 8.70
N THR A 102 10.40 -2.52 8.65
CA THR A 102 10.56 -1.37 7.76
C THR A 102 10.55 -1.84 6.32
N ILE A 103 9.47 -1.51 5.62
CA ILE A 103 9.30 -1.82 4.21
C ILE A 103 9.14 -0.51 3.47
N ARG A 104 9.78 -0.42 2.29
CA ARG A 104 9.54 0.65 1.34
C ARG A 104 9.02 0.11 0.03
N ARG A 105 8.24 0.92 -0.67
CA ARG A 105 7.69 0.61 -1.99
C ARG A 105 8.07 1.71 -2.96
N PHE A 106 8.26 1.34 -4.22
CA PHE A 106 8.35 2.29 -5.32
C PHE A 106 7.65 1.69 -6.54
N ALA A 107 6.95 2.54 -7.28
CA ALA A 107 6.30 2.20 -8.53
C ALA A 107 7.20 2.55 -9.73
N ARG A 108 7.16 1.67 -10.73
CA ARG A 108 7.67 1.88 -12.08
C ARG A 108 6.52 1.69 -13.06
N ALA A 109 6.22 2.72 -13.85
CA ALA A 109 5.27 2.62 -14.93
C ALA A 109 6.00 2.63 -16.28
N THR A 110 5.58 1.76 -17.19
CA THR A 110 6.07 1.73 -18.58
C THR A 110 4.87 1.87 -19.52
N ILE A 111 4.95 2.82 -20.45
CA ILE A 111 3.89 3.08 -21.43
C ILE A 111 4.40 2.69 -22.81
N THR A 112 3.77 1.74 -23.49
CA THR A 112 4.18 1.30 -24.83
C THR A 112 3.01 1.32 -25.81
N GLN A 113 3.26 1.54 -27.09
CA GLN A 113 2.20 1.46 -28.10
C GLN A 113 1.75 0.01 -28.31
N ALA A 114 0.43 -0.20 -28.40
CA ALA A 114 -0.12 -1.52 -28.68
C ALA A 114 -0.08 -1.82 -30.19
N PRO A 115 0.12 -3.08 -30.63
CA PRO A 115 0.09 -3.45 -32.04
C PRO A 115 -1.24 -3.14 -32.76
N GLY A 116 -2.36 -3.09 -32.03
CA GLY A 116 -3.71 -2.82 -32.56
C GLY A 116 -4.16 -1.36 -32.46
N GLY A 117 -3.25 -0.44 -32.15
CA GLY A 117 -3.57 0.96 -31.82
C GLY A 117 -3.84 1.16 -30.33
N GLY A 118 -3.63 2.38 -29.86
CA GLY A 118 -3.70 2.75 -28.44
C GLY A 118 -2.38 2.51 -27.69
N TYR A 119 -2.45 2.69 -26.38
CA TYR A 119 -1.32 2.59 -25.46
C TYR A 119 -1.55 1.50 -24.43
N VAL A 120 -0.48 0.83 -24.05
CA VAL A 120 -0.45 -0.18 -23.01
C VAL A 120 0.30 0.42 -21.84
N VAL A 121 -0.36 0.50 -20.68
CA VAL A 121 0.20 0.99 -19.43
C VAL A 121 0.51 -0.20 -18.54
N LYS A 122 1.79 -0.45 -18.30
CA LYS A 122 2.27 -1.46 -17.36
C LYS A 122 2.68 -0.78 -16.07
N ILE A 123 2.23 -1.30 -14.93
CA ILE A 123 2.63 -0.80 -13.60
C ILE A 123 3.31 -1.95 -12.86
N GLU A 124 4.47 -1.66 -12.28
CA GLU A 124 5.20 -2.58 -11.42
C GLU A 124 5.47 -1.88 -10.09
N VAL A 125 4.95 -2.40 -8.99
CA VAL A 125 5.24 -1.90 -7.64
C VAL A 125 6.23 -2.85 -6.99
N HIS A 126 7.44 -2.35 -6.78
CA HIS A 126 8.49 -3.10 -6.11
C HIS A 126 8.47 -2.84 -4.62
N LYS A 127 8.45 -3.92 -3.85
CA LYS A 127 8.53 -3.90 -2.39
C LYS A 127 9.96 -4.26 -1.97
N GLU A 128 10.50 -3.50 -1.05
CA GLU A 128 11.84 -3.70 -0.51
C GLU A 128 11.79 -3.71 1.02
N LEU A 129 12.42 -4.71 1.62
CA LEU A 129 12.58 -4.86 3.07
C LEU A 129 13.93 -4.28 3.49
N GLU A 130 13.94 -3.51 4.58
CA GLU A 130 15.18 -3.04 5.17
C GLU A 130 15.96 -4.21 5.80
N ASP A 131 17.21 -4.41 5.38
CA ASP A 131 18.09 -5.41 5.99
C ASP A 131 18.91 -4.77 7.11
N LEU A 132 18.62 -5.20 8.34
CA LEU A 132 19.32 -4.78 9.54
C LEU A 132 19.93 -5.99 10.22
N ALA A 133 21.24 -5.98 10.46
CA ALA A 133 21.92 -7.01 11.25
C ALA A 133 21.37 -7.11 12.69
N ARG A 134 20.82 -6.00 13.21
CA ARG A 134 20.12 -5.92 14.49
C ARG A 134 19.09 -4.79 14.47
N PRO A 135 17.98 -4.87 15.23
CA PRO A 135 17.02 -3.79 15.32
C PRO A 135 17.66 -2.46 15.74
N GLU A 136 17.33 -1.40 15.01
CA GLU A 136 17.62 -0.02 15.38
C GLU A 136 17.12 0.25 16.81
N ARG A 137 18.02 0.67 17.71
CA ARG A 137 17.71 1.00 19.11
C ARG A 137 17.07 -0.15 19.93
N SER A 138 17.44 -1.41 19.67
CA SER A 138 17.12 -2.51 20.59
C SER A 138 17.53 -2.17 22.03
N ALA A 139 16.56 -2.08 22.94
CA ALA A 139 16.79 -1.88 24.36
C ALA A 139 17.55 -3.07 24.96
N ALA A 140 17.30 -4.28 24.47
CA ALA A 140 18.12 -5.44 24.77
C ALA A 140 19.48 -5.29 24.07
N GLY A 141 20.53 -4.97 24.85
CA GLY A 141 21.92 -4.98 24.40
C GLY A 141 22.55 -3.61 24.06
N ARG A 142 21.81 -2.50 24.14
CA ARG A 142 22.42 -1.15 24.20
C ARG A 142 22.27 -0.62 25.62
N SER A 143 23.27 -0.90 26.45
CA SER A 143 23.49 -0.30 27.77
C SER A 143 22.20 -0.02 28.56
N VAL A 144 21.56 -1.09 29.04
CA VAL A 144 20.48 -0.96 30.02
C VAL A 144 21.14 -0.72 31.37
N PHE A 145 21.29 0.54 31.74
CA PHE A 145 21.75 0.91 33.07
C PHE A 145 20.63 0.60 34.06
N ASN A 146 20.84 -0.43 34.90
CA ASN A 146 19.98 -0.64 36.07
C ASN A 146 20.31 0.47 37.09
N ASN A 147 19.29 1.24 37.50
CA ASN A 147 19.44 2.36 38.45
C ASN A 147 19.72 1.90 39.89
N ASP A 148 19.66 0.59 40.18
CA ASP A 148 19.79 0.05 41.55
C ASP A 148 21.24 -0.16 42.03
N PHE A 149 22.26 0.22 41.26
CA PHE A 149 23.66 0.08 41.69
C PHE A 149 24.25 1.39 42.24
N PRO A 150 25.02 1.35 43.35
CA PRO A 150 25.73 2.52 43.86
C PRO A 150 26.69 3.06 42.80
N VAL A 151 26.74 4.38 42.66
CA VAL A 151 27.44 5.18 41.63
C VAL A 151 28.76 4.55 41.20
N ASN A 152 28.71 3.75 40.13
CA ASN A 152 29.89 3.25 39.45
C ASN A 152 30.08 4.07 38.17
N ARG A 153 31.14 4.88 38.12
CA ARG A 153 31.38 5.90 37.07
C ARG A 153 31.99 5.31 35.78
N SER A 154 31.72 4.05 35.46
CA SER A 154 32.10 3.45 34.19
C SER A 154 31.15 3.97 33.10
N ARG A 155 31.60 4.96 32.33
CA ARG A 155 30.86 5.42 31.14
C ARG A 155 31.02 4.37 30.05
N GLU A 156 29.97 3.59 29.80
CA GLU A 156 29.92 2.73 28.62
C GLU A 156 29.75 3.63 27.39
N ILE A 157 30.75 3.63 26.50
CA ILE A 157 30.73 4.41 25.27
C ILE A 157 29.77 3.69 24.32
N VAL A 158 28.60 4.28 24.09
CA VAL A 158 27.65 3.79 23.09
C VAL A 158 28.30 3.95 21.72
N GLY A 159 28.68 2.84 21.10
CA GLY A 159 29.27 2.81 19.77
C GLY A 159 28.33 3.36 18.67
N PRO A 160 28.87 3.64 17.48
CA PRO A 160 28.10 4.18 16.35
C PRO A 160 26.91 3.27 15.99
N VAL A 161 25.83 3.92 15.53
CA VAL A 161 24.64 3.23 15.03
C VAL A 161 25.04 2.36 13.83
N PRO A 162 24.67 1.07 13.78
CA PRO A 162 24.99 0.22 12.62
C PRO A 162 24.37 0.85 11.37
N VAL A 163 25.15 0.96 10.31
CA VAL A 163 24.62 1.36 9.01
C VAL A 163 23.75 0.21 8.51
N PRO A 164 22.56 0.47 7.95
CA PRO A 164 21.75 -0.57 7.31
C PRO A 164 22.55 -1.35 6.28
N ASN A 165 22.39 -2.68 6.23
CA ASN A 165 23.09 -3.54 5.27
C ASN A 165 22.60 -3.30 3.84
N GLY A 166 21.40 -2.76 3.69
CA GLY A 166 20.80 -2.41 2.41
C GLY A 166 19.30 -2.68 2.39
N TRP A 167 18.78 -2.90 1.19
CA TRP A 167 17.37 -3.17 0.94
C TRP A 167 17.24 -4.47 0.17
N ILE A 168 16.50 -5.43 0.72
CA ILE A 168 16.22 -6.73 0.10
C ILE A 168 14.96 -6.59 -0.76
N ARG A 169 15.09 -6.92 -2.04
CA ARG A 169 13.96 -6.97 -2.98
C ARG A 169 13.01 -8.10 -2.59
N LEU A 170 11.79 -7.77 -2.21
CA LEU A 170 10.70 -8.72 -2.06
C LEU A 170 9.96 -8.91 -3.39
N ASN A 171 8.89 -9.69 -3.37
CA ASN A 171 8.00 -9.84 -4.51
C ASN A 171 7.27 -8.52 -4.83
N ARG A 172 6.70 -8.43 -6.03
CA ARG A 172 5.85 -7.31 -6.44
C ARG A 172 4.57 -7.23 -5.62
N ASP A 173 4.14 -6.00 -5.33
CA ASP A 173 2.88 -5.75 -4.63
C ASP A 173 1.73 -5.69 -5.64
N SER A 174 1.19 -6.85 -5.99
CA SER A 174 0.11 -6.97 -6.97
C SER A 174 -1.18 -6.28 -6.51
N LYS A 175 -1.42 -6.14 -5.20
CA LYS A 175 -2.64 -5.48 -4.70
C LYS A 175 -2.58 -3.98 -4.95
N LEU A 176 -1.45 -3.35 -4.67
CA LEU A 176 -1.27 -1.93 -4.95
C LEU A 176 -1.21 -1.67 -6.46
N GLU A 177 -0.54 -2.52 -7.24
CA GLU A 177 -0.55 -2.44 -8.71
C GLU A 177 -2.00 -2.39 -9.25
N GLN A 178 -2.86 -3.27 -8.74
CA GLN A 178 -4.27 -3.32 -9.15
C GLN A 178 -5.05 -2.07 -8.78
N VAL A 179 -4.83 -1.51 -7.59
CA VAL A 179 -5.50 -0.26 -7.17
C VAL A 179 -5.07 0.91 -8.04
N ILE A 180 -3.77 1.04 -8.33
CA ILE A 180 -3.25 2.11 -9.19
C ILE A 180 -3.77 1.92 -10.63
N LEU A 181 -3.75 0.69 -11.18
CA LEU A 181 -4.28 0.41 -12.52
C LEU A 181 -5.77 0.71 -12.63
N GLN A 182 -6.57 0.36 -11.61
CA GLN A 182 -7.99 0.71 -11.54
C GLN A 182 -8.17 2.22 -11.53
N ARG A 183 -7.35 2.96 -10.77
CA ARG A 183 -7.43 4.41 -10.69
C ARG A 183 -7.08 5.08 -12.04
N ILE A 184 -6.07 4.58 -12.73
CA ILE A 184 -5.74 5.03 -14.10
C ILE A 184 -6.88 4.72 -15.06
N ARG A 185 -7.47 3.53 -14.98
CA ARG A 185 -8.64 3.17 -15.79
C ARG A 185 -9.82 4.11 -15.52
N GLU A 186 -10.13 4.39 -14.26
CA GLU A 186 -11.20 5.34 -13.92
C GLU A 186 -10.90 6.74 -14.49
N ALA A 187 -9.66 7.21 -14.42
CA ALA A 187 -9.29 8.55 -14.90
C ALA A 187 -9.22 8.69 -16.44
N LEU A 188 -9.06 7.59 -17.18
CA LEU A 188 -8.93 7.60 -18.64
C LEU A 188 -10.23 7.24 -19.38
N PHE A 189 -11.13 6.51 -18.74
CA PHE A 189 -12.35 5.99 -19.39
C PHE A 189 -13.65 6.67 -18.91
N LEU A 190 -13.58 7.57 -17.91
CA LEU A 190 -14.68 8.42 -17.43
C LEU A 190 -14.37 9.89 -17.73
#